data_AF-A0A927QQF4-F1
#
_entry.id   AF-A0A927QQF4-F1
#
_cell.length_a   1.000
_cell.length_b   1.000
_cell.length_c   1.000
_cell.angle_alpha   90.00
_cell.angle_beta   90.00
_cell.angle_gamma   90.00
#
_symmetry.space_group_name_H-M   'P 1'
#
loop_
_entity.id
_entity.type
_entity.pdbx_description
1 polymer ?
#
loop_
_entity_poly.entity_id
_entity_poly.type
_entity_poly.pdbx_seq_one_letter_code
_entity_poly.pdbx_strand_id
1 'polypeptide(L)'
;MIIALENEPPAQGQFEQLLASVEDHAADAELLYKTYCQSPYVIAAYDKGRLVGIGRVTGESDGQGGLQITVLEDYRCHEIEANIRRLLSIHR
;
A
#
# COMPACT_ATOMS: atom_id res chain seq x y z
N MET A 1 13.82 -5.63 -12.80
CA MET A 1 12.71 -4.72 -12.46
C MET A 1 13.24 -3.76 -11.40
N ILE A 2 13.01 -2.45 -11.51
CA ILE A 2 13.45 -1.49 -10.49
C ILE A 2 12.19 -0.92 -9.86
N ILE A 3 11.94 -1.30 -8.62
CA ILE A 3 10.81 -0.81 -7.85
C ILE A 3 11.29 0.35 -6.98
N ALA A 4 10.69 1.52 -7.16
CA ALA A 4 10.87 2.64 -6.25
C ALA A 4 9.92 2.48 -5.07
N LEU A 5 10.43 2.68 -3.86
CA LEU A 5 9.65 2.64 -2.62
C LEU A 5 9.70 4.03 -2.01
N GLU A 6 8.52 4.61 -1.78
CA GLU A 6 8.38 5.95 -1.23
C GLU A 6 7.59 5.89 0.08
N ASN A 7 8.00 6.68 1.07
CA ASN A 7 7.33 6.76 2.37
C ASN A 7 6.30 7.90 2.39
N GLU A 8 5.51 7.99 1.33
CA GLU A 8 4.45 8.96 1.17
C GLU A 8 3.22 8.29 0.54
N PRO A 9 2.01 8.77 0.86
CA PRO A 9 0.82 8.29 0.18
C PRO A 9 0.91 8.62 -1.32
N PRO A 10 0.52 7.70 -2.21
CA PRO A 10 0.50 7.98 -3.64
C PRO A 10 -0.56 9.04 -3.96
N ALA A 11 -0.52 9.58 -5.18
CA ALA A 11 -1.63 10.41 -5.66
C ALA A 11 -2.95 9.61 -5.69
N GLN A 12 -4.05 10.25 -5.32
CA GLN A 12 -5.38 9.63 -5.25
C GLN A 12 -5.74 8.83 -6.53
N GLY A 13 -5.56 9.42 -7.71
CA GLY A 13 -5.87 8.74 -8.96
C GLY A 13 -5.07 7.45 -9.22
N GLN A 14 -3.84 7.36 -8.70
CA GLN A 14 -3.02 6.16 -8.81
C GLN A 14 -3.46 5.08 -7.81
N PHE A 15 -3.89 5.50 -6.62
CA PHE A 15 -4.47 4.62 -5.61
C PHE A 15 -5.79 4.00 -6.10
N GLU A 16 -6.66 4.80 -6.69
CA GLU A 16 -7.91 4.33 -7.29
C GLU A 16 -7.65 3.31 -8.42
N GLN A 17 -6.65 3.57 -9.27
CA GLN A 17 -6.22 2.63 -10.31
C GLN A 17 -5.68 1.31 -9.75
N LEU A 18 -4.92 1.37 -8.66
CA LEU A 18 -4.45 0.18 -7.96
C LEU A 18 -5.65 -0.63 -7.46
N LEU A 19 -6.53 -0.01 -6.67
CA LEU A 19 -7.70 -0.70 -6.10
C LEU A 19 -8.58 -1.33 -7.17
N ALA A 20 -8.89 -0.59 -8.24
CA ALA A 20 -9.66 -1.10 -9.38
C ALA A 20 -9.01 -2.32 -10.06
N SER A 21 -7.70 -2.52 -9.88
CA SER A 21 -6.95 -3.64 -10.44
C SER A 21 -6.78 -4.83 -9.49
N VAL A 22 -7.01 -4.67 -8.18
CA VAL A 22 -6.80 -5.76 -7.20
C VAL A 22 -8.13 -6.39 -6.73
N GLU A 23 -9.20 -5.60 -6.52
CA GLU A 23 -10.51 -6.10 -6.03
C GLU A 23 -11.70 -5.19 -6.44
N ASP A 24 -12.93 -5.71 -6.32
CA ASP A 24 -14.23 -5.01 -6.50
C ASP A 24 -14.51 -3.95 -5.40
N HIS A 25 -13.48 -3.52 -4.66
CA HIS A 25 -13.56 -2.52 -3.58
C HIS A 25 -13.58 -1.07 -4.08
N ALA A 26 -13.87 -0.85 -5.38
CA ALA A 26 -13.99 0.47 -5.97
C ALA A 26 -15.03 1.35 -5.24
N ALA A 27 -16.03 0.75 -4.59
CA ALA A 27 -17.10 1.46 -3.90
C ALA A 27 -16.62 2.36 -2.73
N ASP A 28 -15.45 2.11 -2.14
CA ASP A 28 -14.94 2.84 -0.98
C ASP A 28 -13.49 3.38 -1.14
N ALA A 29 -13.02 3.52 -2.38
CA ALA A 29 -11.65 3.94 -2.68
C ALA A 29 -11.27 5.28 -2.03
N GLU A 30 -12.19 6.27 -1.98
CA GLU A 30 -11.93 7.56 -1.35
C GLU A 30 -11.74 7.46 0.17
N LEU A 31 -12.57 6.64 0.84
CA LEU A 31 -12.51 6.43 2.28
C LEU A 31 -11.22 5.69 2.66
N LEU A 32 -10.86 4.67 1.88
CA LEU A 32 -9.60 3.96 2.02
C LEU A 32 -8.42 4.91 1.82
N TYR A 33 -8.44 5.74 0.77
CA TYR A 33 -7.38 6.71 0.50
C TYR A 33 -7.17 7.69 1.67
N LYS A 34 -8.27 8.24 2.22
CA LYS A 34 -8.22 9.09 3.42
C LYS A 34 -7.57 8.36 4.60
N THR A 35 -7.88 7.08 4.77
CA THR A 35 -7.30 6.24 5.82
C THR A 35 -5.79 6.05 5.64
N TYR A 36 -5.32 5.87 4.40
CA TYR A 36 -3.88 5.83 4.09
C TYR A 36 -3.22 7.19 4.38
N CYS A 37 -3.79 8.30 3.91
CA CYS A 37 -3.26 9.65 4.17
C CYS A 37 -3.20 10.03 5.66
N GLN A 38 -4.11 9.49 6.48
CA GLN A 38 -4.13 9.70 7.93
C GLN A 38 -3.23 8.72 8.69
N SER A 39 -2.71 7.69 8.02
CA SER A 39 -1.84 6.72 8.67
C SER A 39 -0.45 7.34 8.88
N PRO A 40 0.17 7.08 10.04
CA PRO A 40 1.46 7.69 10.38
C PRO A 40 2.60 7.20 9.48
N TYR A 41 2.43 6.04 8.85
CA TYR A 41 3.45 5.44 8.01
C TYR A 41 2.80 4.67 6.86
N VAL A 42 3.17 5.04 5.63
CA VAL A 42 2.67 4.48 4.38
C VAL A 42 3.84 4.27 3.45
N ILE A 43 3.95 3.08 2.87
CA ILE A 43 4.92 2.79 1.81
C ILE A 43 4.17 2.57 0.50
N ALA A 44 4.46 3.39 -0.50
CA ALA A 44 4.03 3.21 -1.87
C ALA A 44 5.14 2.56 -2.71
N ALA A 45 4.79 1.64 -3.59
CA ALA A 45 5.70 0.93 -4.47
C ALA A 45 5.38 1.23 -5.94
N TYR A 46 6.39 1.64 -6.69
CA TYR A 46 6.26 2.06 -8.08
C TYR A 46 7.15 1.27 -9.02
N ASP A 47 6.59 0.78 -10.14
CA ASP A 47 7.37 0.34 -11.31
C ASP A 47 7.19 1.37 -12.42
N LYS A 48 8.30 2.01 -12.85
CA LYS A 48 8.29 3.01 -13.94
C LYS A 48 7.24 4.12 -13.77
N GLY A 49 7.00 4.55 -12.54
CA GLY A 49 6.02 5.60 -12.19
C GLY A 49 4.57 5.12 -12.09
N ARG A 50 4.29 3.83 -12.27
CA ARG A 50 2.98 3.22 -12.00
C ARG A 50 2.97 2.68 -10.58
N LEU A 51 1.94 3.00 -9.80
CA LEU A 51 1.70 2.39 -8.49
C LEU A 51 1.39 0.90 -8.68
N VAL A 52 2.23 0.04 -8.11
CA VAL A 52 2.10 -1.42 -8.18
C VAL A 52 1.82 -2.04 -6.82
N GLY A 53 2.02 -1.30 -5.73
CA GLY A 53 1.62 -1.72 -4.40
C GLY A 53 1.65 -0.57 -3.40
N ILE A 54 0.96 -0.77 -2.29
CA ILE A 54 0.91 0.16 -1.16
C ILE A 54 0.77 -0.62 0.14
N GLY A 55 1.34 -0.13 1.23
CA GLY A 55 1.05 -0.66 2.55
C GLY A 55 1.11 0.41 3.64
N ARG A 56 0.43 0.14 4.74
CA ARG A 56 0.36 1.02 5.91
C ARG A 56 0.35 0.24 7.22
N VAL A 57 0.71 0.93 8.29
CA VAL A 57 0.53 0.43 9.66
C VAL A 57 -0.90 0.71 10.10
N THR A 58 -1.61 -0.32 10.54
CA THR A 58 -2.91 -0.18 11.21
C THR A 58 -2.71 -0.23 12.72
N GLY A 59 -3.28 0.73 13.45
CA GLY A 59 -3.14 0.80 14.91
C GLY A 59 -3.74 -0.41 15.63
N GLU A 60 -3.30 -0.62 16.88
CA GLU A 60 -3.42 -1.83 17.71
C GLU A 60 -4.84 -2.26 18.14
N SER A 61 -5.91 -1.91 17.42
CA SER A 61 -7.27 -2.23 17.87
C SER A 61 -7.59 -3.73 17.92
N ASP A 62 -6.75 -4.61 17.36
CA ASP A 62 -6.98 -6.06 17.37
C ASP A 62 -5.72 -6.89 17.66
N GLY A 63 -5.00 -6.59 18.75
CA GLY A 63 -4.04 -7.51 19.42
C GLY A 63 -2.79 -7.96 18.63
N GLN A 64 -2.70 -7.66 17.35
CA GLN A 64 -1.56 -7.81 16.47
C GLN A 64 -1.49 -6.50 15.68
N GLY A 65 -0.41 -5.72 15.80
CA GLY A 65 -0.20 -4.54 14.99
C GLY A 65 -0.28 -4.92 13.50
N GLY A 66 -1.43 -4.67 12.89
CA GLY A 66 -1.79 -5.18 11.57
C GLY A 66 -1.11 -4.35 10.51
N LEU A 67 -0.37 -5.00 9.62
CA LEU A 67 0.11 -4.35 8.41
C LEU A 67 -0.94 -4.59 7.33
N GLN A 68 -1.47 -3.53 6.73
CA GLN A 68 -2.33 -3.64 5.57
C GLN A 68 -1.46 -3.42 4.34
N ILE A 69 -1.39 -4.40 3.44
CA ILE A 69 -0.58 -4.35 2.22
C ILE A 69 -1.45 -4.79 1.05
N THR A 70 -1.41 -4.02 -0.03
CA THR A 70 -2.13 -4.27 -1.28
C THR A 70 -1.12 -4.18 -2.42
N VAL A 71 -1.03 -5.23 -3.25
CA VAL A 71 -0.11 -5.30 -4.39
C VAL A 71 -0.88 -5.86 -5.59
N LEU A 72 -0.61 -5.33 -6.79
CA LEU A 72 -1.14 -5.88 -8.04
C LEU A 72 -0.82 -7.36 -8.18
N GLU A 73 -1.73 -8.14 -8.74
CA GLU A 73 -1.55 -9.59 -8.91
C GLU A 73 -0.29 -9.94 -9.72
N ASP A 74 -0.03 -9.22 -10.82
CA ASP A 74 1.18 -9.35 -11.63
C ASP A 74 2.49 -9.07 -10.85
N TYR A 75 2.39 -8.39 -9.71
CA TYR A 75 3.50 -7.94 -8.87
C TYR A 75 3.54 -8.64 -7.51
N ARG A 76 2.66 -9.61 -7.25
CA ARG A 76 2.68 -10.44 -6.02
C ARG A 76 3.92 -11.34 -5.89
N CYS A 77 4.86 -11.30 -6.84
CA CYS A 77 6.17 -11.91 -6.63
C CYS A 77 6.76 -11.35 -5.33
N HIS A 78 7.11 -12.26 -4.42
CA HIS A 78 7.31 -12.08 -2.97
C HIS A 78 8.17 -10.88 -2.54
N GLU A 79 8.98 -10.31 -3.44
CA GLU A 79 9.89 -9.22 -3.12
C GLU A 79 9.17 -7.90 -2.81
N ILE A 80 8.10 -7.52 -3.51
CA ILE A 80 7.46 -6.22 -3.29
C ILE A 80 6.74 -6.20 -1.94
N GLU A 81 5.89 -7.20 -1.70
CA GLU A 81 5.17 -7.34 -0.44
C GLU A 81 6.15 -7.48 0.74
N ALA A 82 7.19 -8.31 0.62
CA ALA A 82 8.18 -8.49 1.68
C ALA A 82 8.97 -7.19 1.96
N ASN A 83 9.32 -6.41 0.93
CA ASN A 83 10.00 -5.14 1.11
C ASN A 83 9.11 -4.10 1.79
N ILE A 84 7.86 -3.95 1.34
CA ILE A 84 6.87 -3.06 1.98
C ILE A 84 6.70 -3.46 3.45
N ARG A 85 6.50 -4.76 3.71
CA ARG A 85 6.34 -5.29 5.07
C ARG A 85 7.55 -5.03 5.96
N ARG A 86 8.76 -5.21 5.42
CA ARG A 86 10.01 -4.96 6.14
C ARG A 86 10.15 -3.49 6.52
N LEU A 87 9.89 -2.58 5.59
CA LEU A 87 9.96 -1.14 5.82
C LEU A 87 8.92 -0.70 6.85
N LEU A 88 7.70 -1.22 6.77
CA LEU A 88 6.64 -0.94 7.74
C LEU A 88 6.97 -1.48 9.13
N SER A 89 7.60 -2.65 9.22
CA SER A 89 7.97 -3.28 10.50
C SER A 89 9.07 -2.52 11.26
N ILE A 90 9.90 -1.75 10.56
CA ILE A 90 10.92 -0.89 11.19
C ILE A 90 10.27 0.33 11.87
N HIS A 91 9.11 0.75 11.37
CA HIS A 91 8.42 1.98 11.80
C HIS A 91 7.16 1.69 12.64
N ARG A 92 7.05 0.45 13.14
CA ARG A 92 6.06 0.01 14.13
C ARG A 92 6.47 0.43 15.53
#